data_AF-A0A5D0XJE0-F1
#
_entry.id   AF-A0A5D0XJE0-F1
#
_cell.length_a   1.000
_cell.length_b   1.000
_cell.length_c   1.000
_cell.angle_alpha   90.00
_cell.angle_beta   90.00
_cell.angle_gamma   90.00
#
_symmetry.space_group_name_H-M   'P 1'
#
loop_
_entity.id
_entity.type
_entity.pdbx_description
1 polymer ?
#
loop_
_entity_poly.entity_id
_entity_poly.type
_entity_poly.pdbx_seq_one_letter_code
_entity_poly.pdbx_strand_id
1 'polypeptide(L)'
;MMGCYRGLMVAVRYPKPLRRGDRIEVPAPSMGVPDALHERLHAAVTALRDQGFDPHLRPHATISGLTPAPARERAADLQAAFIRAGAVLPPWGGKLAIELIDDLDWDALAEADTWFVGWSDISTLLMPLTILTGVATLHGANLMDEPWELPTQFRRWTEVAGLSHGDSFTQHAAPRRRSRPWVDWNDEPSTATPPTKPRPGGGPRTASRSACVAG
;
A
#
# COMPACT_ATOMS: atom_id res chain seq x y z
N MET A 1 -32.31 -1.75 9.68
CA MET A 1 -32.31 -3.10 10.29
C MET A 1 -30.84 -3.45 10.51
N MET A 2 -30.30 -3.18 11.71
CA MET A 2 -28.90 -3.45 12.04
C MET A 2 -28.73 -4.96 12.13
N GLY A 3 -28.06 -5.56 11.15
CA GLY A 3 -27.69 -6.97 11.17
C GLY A 3 -26.74 -7.23 12.33
N CYS A 4 -27.03 -8.26 13.12
CA CYS A 4 -26.12 -8.80 14.12
C CYS A 4 -24.75 -9.06 13.48
N TYR A 5 -23.72 -8.30 13.88
CA TYR A 5 -22.33 -8.67 13.63
C TYR A 5 -22.08 -9.99 14.36
N ARG A 6 -22.21 -11.10 13.63
CA ARG A 6 -21.86 -12.43 14.10
C ARG A 6 -20.38 -12.40 14.41
N GLY A 7 -20.03 -12.50 15.69
CA GLY A 7 -18.67 -12.69 16.16
C GLY A 7 -18.11 -14.05 15.74
N LEU A 8 -17.86 -14.24 14.45
CA LEU A 8 -16.84 -15.17 14.00
C LEU A 8 -15.52 -14.41 14.09
N MET A 9 -14.53 -14.98 14.77
CA MET A 9 -13.14 -14.64 14.45
C MET A 9 -12.95 -15.03 12.98
N VAL A 10 -12.98 -14.06 12.08
CA VAL A 10 -12.69 -14.31 10.67
C VAL A 10 -11.22 -14.68 10.61
N ALA A 11 -10.93 -15.93 10.23
CA ALA A 11 -9.56 -16.37 10.03
C ALA A 11 -8.93 -15.49 8.95
N VAL A 12 -7.68 -15.07 9.16
CA VAL A 12 -6.99 -14.21 8.21
C VAL A 12 -6.70 -15.02 6.94
N ARG A 13 -7.26 -14.58 5.81
CA ARG A 13 -7.02 -15.15 4.48
C ARG A 13 -6.00 -14.30 3.74
N TYR A 14 -4.89 -14.91 3.35
CA TYR A 14 -3.89 -14.25 2.52
C TYR A 14 -4.28 -14.34 1.04
N PRO A 15 -4.25 -13.24 0.28
CA PRO A 15 -4.39 -13.30 -1.17
C PRO A 15 -3.32 -14.18 -1.81
N LYS A 16 -3.58 -14.65 -3.04
CA LYS A 16 -2.58 -15.44 -3.77
C LYS A 16 -1.23 -14.71 -3.82
N PRO A 17 -0.12 -15.47 -3.77
CA PRO A 17 1.20 -14.87 -3.85
C PRO A 17 1.39 -14.07 -5.14
N LEU A 18 1.82 -12.81 -5.01
CA LEU A 18 2.06 -11.91 -6.14
C LEU A 18 3.23 -12.41 -7.00
N ARG A 19 3.11 -12.31 -8.33
CA ARG A 19 4.08 -12.79 -9.32
C ARG A 19 4.44 -11.69 -10.31
N ARG A 20 5.62 -11.83 -10.92
CA ARG A 20 6.02 -10.97 -12.05
C ARG A 20 5.00 -11.14 -13.18
N GLY A 21 4.63 -10.04 -13.81
CA GLY A 21 3.53 -9.94 -14.78
C GLY A 21 2.17 -9.66 -14.15
N ASP A 22 2.02 -9.78 -12.84
CA ASP A 22 0.75 -9.44 -12.19
C ASP A 22 0.45 -7.95 -12.29
N ARG A 23 -0.83 -7.68 -12.47
CA ARG A 23 -1.36 -6.32 -12.59
C ARG A 23 -1.43 -5.65 -11.22
N ILE A 24 -0.91 -4.42 -11.16
CA ILE A 24 -1.00 -3.55 -9.99
C ILE A 24 -1.87 -2.34 -10.35
N GLU A 25 -3.06 -2.25 -9.77
CA GLU A 25 -3.95 -1.10 -9.99
C GLU A 25 -3.62 0.04 -9.04
N VAL A 26 -3.58 1.26 -9.56
CA VAL A 26 -3.21 2.47 -8.82
C VAL A 26 -4.40 3.45 -8.79
N PRO A 27 -5.36 3.27 -7.86
CA PRO A 27 -6.45 4.22 -7.61
C PRO A 27 -6.00 5.39 -6.71
N ALA A 28 -6.80 6.44 -6.63
CA ALA A 28 -6.68 7.48 -5.60
C ALA A 28 -7.90 7.48 -4.67
N PRO A 29 -7.95 6.61 -3.65
CA PRO A 29 -9.09 6.53 -2.74
C PRO A 29 -9.19 7.74 -1.80
N SER A 30 -8.11 8.53 -1.68
CA SER A 30 -8.07 9.76 -0.89
C SER A 30 -7.70 10.95 -1.78
N MET A 31 -6.43 11.38 -1.79
CA MET A 31 -5.97 12.50 -2.63
C MET A 31 -5.38 12.00 -3.94
N GLY A 32 -5.64 12.71 -5.04
CA GLY A 32 -4.91 12.50 -6.29
C GLY A 32 -3.61 13.32 -6.33
N VAL A 33 -2.72 12.97 -7.25
CA VAL A 33 -1.37 13.53 -7.32
C VAL A 33 -1.37 14.86 -8.09
N PRO A 34 -0.84 15.95 -7.50
CA PRO A 34 -0.65 17.22 -8.17
C PRO A 34 0.20 17.14 -9.42
N ASP A 35 -0.10 17.97 -10.42
CA ASP A 35 0.60 18.00 -11.72
C ASP A 35 2.13 18.13 -11.56
N ALA A 36 2.58 18.95 -10.59
CA ALA A 36 3.99 19.13 -10.27
C ALA A 36 4.72 17.84 -9.83
N LEU A 37 3.98 16.80 -9.43
CA LEU A 37 4.51 15.52 -8.96
C LEU A 37 4.27 14.37 -9.94
N HIS A 38 3.70 14.63 -11.12
CA HIS A 38 3.44 13.60 -12.13
C HIS A 38 4.73 12.94 -12.62
N GLU A 39 5.84 13.68 -12.73
CA GLU A 39 7.14 13.07 -13.07
C GLU A 39 7.56 12.01 -12.05
N ARG A 40 7.37 12.29 -10.76
CA ARG A 40 7.64 11.33 -9.68
C ARG A 40 6.66 10.15 -9.72
N LEU A 41 5.38 10.40 -10.00
CA LEU A 41 4.38 9.33 -10.18
C LEU A 41 4.78 8.39 -11.32
N HIS A 42 5.20 8.93 -12.46
CA HIS A 42 5.67 8.12 -13.59
C HIS A 42 6.96 7.36 -13.27
N ALA A 43 7.91 7.97 -12.55
CA ALA A 43 9.11 7.28 -12.09
C ALA A 43 8.78 6.11 -11.16
N ALA A 44 7.80 6.27 -10.27
CA ALA A 44 7.32 5.19 -9.39
C ALA A 44 6.65 4.04 -10.15
N VAL A 45 5.84 4.36 -11.16
CA VAL A 45 5.26 3.36 -12.07
C VAL A 45 6.37 2.61 -12.81
N THR A 46 7.38 3.31 -13.31
CA THR A 46 8.54 2.68 -13.96
C THR A 46 9.30 1.77 -13.00
N ALA A 47 9.50 2.17 -11.74
CA ALA A 47 10.18 1.34 -10.75
C ALA A 47 9.46 -0.01 -10.50
N LEU A 48 8.13 -0.05 -10.55
CA LEU A 48 7.38 -1.32 -10.47
C LEU A 48 7.47 -2.13 -11.78
N ARG A 49 7.48 -1.47 -12.95
CA ARG A 49 7.72 -2.14 -14.23
C ARG A 49 9.10 -2.79 -14.30
N ASP A 50 10.13 -2.11 -13.80
CA ASP A 50 11.50 -2.64 -13.75
C ASP A 50 11.60 -3.84 -12.80
N GLN A 51 10.79 -3.86 -11.73
CA GLN A 51 10.60 -5.04 -10.87
C GLN A 51 9.82 -6.18 -11.56
N GLY A 52 9.27 -5.96 -12.75
CA GLY A 52 8.61 -6.96 -13.59
C GLY A 52 7.11 -7.07 -13.40
N PHE A 53 6.44 -6.06 -12.84
CA PHE A 53 4.98 -6.01 -12.70
C PHE A 53 4.31 -5.19 -13.80
N ASP A 54 2.97 -5.25 -13.88
CA ASP A 54 2.15 -4.44 -14.80
C ASP A 54 1.35 -3.36 -14.04
N PRO A 55 1.98 -2.23 -13.66
CA PRO A 55 1.29 -1.13 -12.98
C PRO A 55 0.41 -0.32 -13.94
N HIS A 56 -0.83 -0.11 -13.52
CA HIS A 56 -1.86 0.60 -14.24
C HIS A 56 -2.38 1.80 -13.43
N LEU A 57 -2.08 3.01 -13.92
CA LEU A 57 -2.60 4.25 -13.34
C LEU A 57 -4.08 4.42 -13.67
N ARG A 58 -4.92 4.58 -12.65
CA ARG A 58 -6.34 4.89 -12.82
C ARG A 58 -6.55 6.40 -12.93
N PRO A 59 -7.62 6.88 -13.62
CA PRO A 59 -7.76 8.30 -13.95
C PRO A 59 -7.70 9.25 -12.76
N HIS A 60 -8.30 8.88 -11.61
CA HIS A 60 -8.31 9.73 -10.43
C HIS A 60 -6.91 9.92 -9.80
N ALA A 61 -5.94 9.05 -10.09
CA ALA A 61 -4.59 9.15 -9.54
C ALA A 61 -3.84 10.40 -9.99
N THR A 62 -4.16 10.93 -11.18
CA THR A 62 -3.50 12.12 -11.75
C THR A 62 -4.30 13.40 -11.57
N ILE A 63 -5.46 13.36 -10.89
CA ILE A 63 -6.29 14.54 -10.67
C ILE A 63 -5.83 15.24 -9.38
N SER A 64 -5.30 16.44 -9.51
CA SER A 64 -4.89 17.29 -8.41
C SER A 64 -6.02 17.56 -7.41
N GLY A 65 -5.74 17.49 -6.10
CA GLY A 65 -6.62 18.04 -5.07
C GLY A 65 -6.82 17.17 -3.84
N LEU A 66 -7.51 17.74 -2.84
CA LEU A 66 -7.90 17.04 -1.60
C LEU A 66 -8.84 15.85 -1.89
N THR A 67 -9.63 15.97 -2.95
CA THR A 67 -10.56 14.96 -3.44
C THR A 67 -10.52 14.99 -4.98
N PRO A 68 -9.98 13.95 -5.66
CA PRO A 68 -9.92 13.88 -7.12
C PRO A 68 -11.28 13.61 -7.78
N ALA A 69 -12.25 13.11 -7.01
CA ALA A 69 -13.63 12.83 -7.42
C ALA A 69 -14.55 12.67 -6.19
N PRO A 70 -15.88 12.76 -6.33
CA PRO A 70 -16.83 12.46 -5.26
C PRO A 70 -16.56 11.09 -4.59
N ALA A 71 -16.90 10.97 -3.30
CA ALA A 71 -16.62 9.75 -2.50
C ALA A 71 -17.13 8.47 -3.18
N ARG A 72 -18.36 8.48 -3.70
CA ARG A 72 -18.95 7.36 -4.45
C ARG A 72 -18.16 6.95 -5.68
N GLU A 73 -17.64 7.92 -6.44
CA GLU A 73 -16.85 7.64 -7.64
C GLU A 73 -15.49 7.06 -7.27
N ARG A 74 -14.85 7.55 -6.18
CA ARG A 74 -13.62 6.96 -5.64
C ARG A 74 -13.85 5.55 -5.08
N ALA A 75 -14.96 5.31 -4.39
CA ALA A 75 -15.32 3.98 -3.90
C ALA A 75 -15.52 3.00 -5.06
N ALA A 76 -16.28 3.39 -6.08
CA ALA A 76 -16.47 2.59 -7.29
C ALA A 76 -15.14 2.31 -8.02
N ASP A 77 -14.27 3.31 -8.13
CA ASP A 77 -12.95 3.17 -8.75
C ASP A 77 -12.05 2.20 -7.96
N LEU A 78 -12.07 2.28 -6.63
CA LEU A 78 -11.35 1.35 -5.75
C LEU A 78 -11.88 -0.08 -5.92
N GLN A 79 -13.19 -0.31 -5.88
CA GLN A 79 -13.75 -1.65 -6.08
C GLN A 79 -13.40 -2.23 -7.44
N ALA A 80 -13.47 -1.41 -8.50
CA ALA A 80 -13.09 -1.83 -9.84
C ALA A 80 -11.60 -2.18 -9.95
N ALA A 81 -10.74 -1.56 -9.13
CA ALA A 81 -9.32 -1.90 -9.04
C ALA A 81 -9.11 -3.32 -8.46
N PHE A 82 -9.85 -3.69 -7.41
CA PHE A 82 -9.75 -5.02 -6.81
C PHE A 82 -10.13 -6.16 -7.77
N ILE A 83 -11.14 -5.98 -8.63
CA ILE A 83 -11.63 -7.05 -9.53
C ILE A 83 -10.55 -7.54 -10.51
N ARG A 84 -9.56 -6.71 -10.86
CA ARG A 84 -8.66 -6.95 -11.99
C ARG A 84 -7.19 -7.09 -11.63
N ALA A 85 -6.83 -7.04 -10.35
CA ALA A 85 -5.44 -6.86 -9.93
C ALA A 85 -4.94 -7.96 -9.00
N GLY A 86 -3.65 -8.28 -9.12
CA GLY A 86 -2.94 -9.03 -8.07
C GLY A 86 -2.65 -8.14 -6.86
N ALA A 87 -2.51 -6.83 -7.08
CA ALA A 87 -2.41 -5.85 -5.99
C ALA A 87 -3.04 -4.49 -6.33
N VAL A 88 -3.53 -3.81 -5.30
CA VAL A 88 -3.95 -2.40 -5.35
C VAL A 88 -2.97 -1.59 -4.51
N LEU A 89 -2.39 -0.57 -5.12
CA LEU A 89 -1.37 0.29 -4.51
C LEU A 89 -1.64 1.76 -4.85
N PRO A 90 -2.25 2.54 -3.93
CA PRO A 90 -2.46 3.96 -4.13
C PRO A 90 -1.14 4.75 -4.30
N PRO A 91 -1.15 5.90 -5.02
CA PRO A 91 -0.01 6.81 -5.12
C PRO A 91 0.57 7.16 -3.75
N TRP A 92 -0.33 7.53 -2.83
CA TRP A 92 -0.04 7.99 -1.48
C TRP A 92 -1.32 7.98 -0.63
N GLY A 93 -1.22 8.45 0.62
CA GLY A 93 -2.38 8.68 1.48
C GLY A 93 -3.13 9.98 1.14
N GLY A 94 -3.64 10.64 2.17
CA GLY A 94 -4.42 11.86 2.05
C GLY A 94 -5.12 12.19 3.37
N LYS A 95 -6.40 12.57 3.29
CA LYS A 95 -7.22 12.90 4.48
C LYS A 95 -8.66 12.37 4.44
N LEU A 96 -9.11 11.85 3.30
CA LEU A 96 -10.53 11.60 3.01
C LEU A 96 -10.83 10.15 2.60
N ALA A 97 -9.93 9.20 2.89
CA ALA A 97 -10.20 7.79 2.67
C ALA A 97 -11.42 7.29 3.49
N ILE A 98 -11.67 7.90 4.65
CA ILE A 98 -12.81 7.57 5.53
C ILE A 98 -14.17 7.71 4.82
N GLU A 99 -14.30 8.63 3.86
CA GLU A 99 -15.55 8.89 3.15
C GLU A 99 -16.02 7.70 2.30
N LEU A 100 -15.12 6.76 2.00
CA LEU A 100 -15.44 5.61 1.16
C LEU A 100 -16.13 4.49 1.95
N ILE A 101 -15.99 4.45 3.28
CA ILE A 101 -16.34 3.27 4.09
C ILE A 101 -17.79 2.82 3.88
N ASP A 102 -18.71 3.78 3.77
CA ASP A 102 -20.15 3.52 3.64
C ASP A 102 -20.58 3.12 2.22
N ASP A 103 -19.77 3.44 1.20
CA ASP A 103 -20.05 3.14 -0.20
C ASP A 103 -19.31 1.89 -0.72
N LEU A 104 -18.46 1.25 0.11
CA LEU A 104 -17.75 0.02 -0.23
C LEU A 104 -18.58 -1.23 0.11
N ASP A 105 -18.71 -2.11 -0.88
CA ASP A 105 -19.19 -3.48 -0.76
C ASP A 105 -18.05 -4.37 -0.24
N TRP A 106 -17.99 -4.48 1.09
CA TRP A 106 -16.98 -5.27 1.78
C TRP A 106 -17.06 -6.75 1.43
N ASP A 107 -18.24 -7.28 1.13
CA ASP A 107 -18.40 -8.69 0.74
C ASP A 107 -17.79 -8.92 -0.65
N ALA A 108 -18.01 -8.02 -1.61
CA ALA A 108 -17.36 -8.09 -2.92
C ALA A 108 -15.83 -7.95 -2.82
N LEU A 109 -15.33 -7.09 -1.93
CA LEU A 109 -13.89 -6.98 -1.65
C LEU A 109 -13.32 -8.22 -0.94
N ALA A 110 -14.13 -8.93 -0.14
CA ALA A 110 -13.74 -10.17 0.52
C ALA A 110 -13.46 -11.30 -0.47
N GLU A 111 -14.24 -11.34 -1.56
CA GLU A 111 -14.09 -12.34 -2.63
C GLU A 111 -12.95 -12.00 -3.59
N ALA A 112 -12.44 -10.76 -3.57
CA ALA A 112 -11.27 -10.38 -4.35
C ALA A 112 -10.01 -11.09 -3.84
N ASP A 113 -9.26 -11.69 -4.76
CA ASP A 113 -8.00 -12.35 -4.46
C ASP A 113 -6.82 -11.40 -4.68
N THR A 114 -6.88 -10.25 -4.02
CA THR A 114 -6.05 -9.08 -4.32
C THR A 114 -5.41 -8.53 -3.07
N TRP A 115 -4.10 -8.26 -3.14
CA TRP A 115 -3.40 -7.55 -2.08
C TRP A 115 -3.80 -6.08 -2.05
N PHE A 116 -4.11 -5.54 -0.88
CA PHE A 116 -4.22 -4.10 -0.68
C PHE A 116 -3.06 -3.58 0.15
N VAL A 117 -2.35 -2.60 -0.41
CA VAL A 117 -1.08 -2.11 0.14
C VAL A 117 -1.11 -0.60 0.29
N GLY A 118 -0.59 -0.11 1.41
CA GLY A 118 -0.31 1.31 1.58
C GLY A 118 -0.03 1.70 3.02
N TRP A 119 0.12 2.99 3.27
CA TRP A 119 0.28 3.55 4.61
C TRP A 119 -0.36 4.92 4.73
N SER A 120 -0.29 5.49 5.94
CA SER A 120 -0.91 6.78 6.28
C SER A 120 -2.44 6.65 6.19
N ASP A 121 -3.13 7.60 5.56
CA ASP A 121 -4.60 7.60 5.41
C ASP A 121 -5.17 6.33 4.76
N ILE A 122 -4.38 5.58 3.97
CA ILE A 122 -4.80 4.29 3.41
C ILE A 122 -5.10 3.26 4.51
N SER A 123 -4.50 3.38 5.69
CA SER A 123 -4.79 2.53 6.86
C SER A 123 -6.25 2.57 7.28
N THR A 124 -6.94 3.69 7.01
CA THR A 124 -8.38 3.87 7.19
C THR A 124 -9.20 2.86 6.40
N LEU A 125 -8.64 2.29 5.32
CA LEU A 125 -9.27 1.27 4.48
C LEU A 125 -8.64 -0.12 4.68
N LEU A 126 -7.33 -0.22 4.96
CA LEU A 126 -6.66 -1.50 5.23
C LEU A 126 -7.26 -2.20 6.46
N MET A 127 -7.48 -1.42 7.53
CA MET A 127 -8.02 -1.94 8.79
C MET A 127 -9.44 -2.49 8.63
N PRO A 128 -10.45 -1.74 8.14
CA PRO A 128 -11.80 -2.28 7.95
C PRO A 128 -11.82 -3.47 6.99
N LEU A 129 -11.05 -3.44 5.89
CA LEU A 129 -10.95 -4.60 5.00
C LEU A 129 -10.53 -5.84 5.78
N THR A 130 -9.44 -5.75 6.55
CA THR A 130 -8.94 -6.91 7.31
C THR A 130 -9.93 -7.39 8.37
N ILE A 131 -10.52 -6.49 9.17
CA ILE A 131 -11.37 -6.89 10.30
C ILE A 131 -12.78 -7.33 9.88
N LEU A 132 -13.30 -6.82 8.77
CA LEU A 132 -14.64 -7.14 8.28
C LEU A 132 -14.62 -8.40 7.41
N THR A 133 -13.55 -8.62 6.63
CA THR A 133 -13.51 -9.69 5.62
C THR A 133 -12.51 -10.78 5.90
N GLY A 134 -11.56 -10.55 6.82
CA GLY A 134 -10.43 -11.44 7.07
C GLY A 134 -9.33 -11.37 6.02
N VAL A 135 -9.50 -10.60 4.93
CA VAL A 135 -8.47 -10.49 3.88
C VAL A 135 -7.23 -9.80 4.45
N ALA A 136 -6.08 -10.46 4.35
CA ALA A 136 -4.80 -9.89 4.76
C ALA A 136 -4.44 -8.67 3.90
N THR A 137 -3.99 -7.61 4.57
CA THR A 137 -3.51 -6.39 3.93
C THR A 137 -2.06 -6.10 4.32
N LEU A 138 -1.38 -5.27 3.54
CA LEU A 138 0.01 -4.88 3.81
C LEU A 138 0.08 -3.38 4.15
N HIS A 139 0.33 -3.07 5.42
CA HIS A 139 0.70 -1.72 5.80
C HIS A 139 2.17 -1.46 5.39
N GLY A 140 2.36 -0.93 4.18
CA GLY A 140 3.66 -0.81 3.52
C GLY A 140 3.83 0.51 2.76
N ALA A 141 4.94 0.63 2.04
CA ALA A 141 5.20 1.76 1.15
C ALA A 141 4.02 2.02 0.19
N ASN A 142 3.71 3.29 -0.08
CA ASN A 142 2.80 3.67 -1.16
C ASN A 142 3.60 3.74 -2.47
N LEU A 143 2.93 3.85 -3.62
CA LEU A 143 3.61 3.88 -4.91
C LEU A 143 4.67 5.00 -4.99
N MET A 144 4.40 6.20 -4.49
CA MET A 144 5.35 7.33 -4.58
C MET A 144 6.68 7.10 -3.81
N ASP A 145 6.72 6.07 -2.95
CA ASP A 145 7.91 5.62 -2.23
C ASP A 145 8.74 4.61 -3.05
N GLU A 146 8.19 3.95 -4.08
CA GLU A 146 8.84 2.88 -4.85
C GLU A 146 10.21 3.23 -5.46
N PRO A 147 10.44 4.45 -5.98
CA PRO A 147 11.75 4.84 -6.49
C PRO A 147 12.86 4.77 -5.44
N TRP A 148 12.53 4.80 -4.15
CA TRP A 148 13.52 4.69 -3.11
C TRP A 148 14.04 3.25 -2.95
N GLU A 149 15.35 3.16 -2.78
CA GLU A 149 16.07 1.99 -2.33
C GLU A 149 15.76 1.76 -0.84
N LEU A 150 15.28 0.56 -0.53
CA LEU A 150 15.06 0.17 0.85
C LEU A 150 16.37 -0.27 1.49
N PRO A 151 16.65 0.15 2.74
CA PRO A 151 17.69 -0.46 3.56
C PRO A 151 17.55 -1.99 3.61
N THR A 152 18.68 -2.70 3.61
CA THR A 152 18.73 -4.18 3.60
C THR A 152 18.02 -4.86 4.77
N GLN A 153 17.72 -4.11 5.84
CA GLN A 153 16.97 -4.57 7.00
C GLN A 153 15.46 -4.67 6.77
N PHE A 154 14.97 -4.03 5.70
CA PHE A 154 13.55 -4.06 5.33
C PHE A 154 13.30 -5.05 4.19
N ARG A 155 12.03 -5.32 3.95
CA ARG A 155 11.54 -6.10 2.82
C ARG A 155 10.61 -5.23 2.03
N ARG A 156 10.68 -5.31 0.71
CA ARG A 156 9.70 -4.64 -0.15
C ARG A 156 8.35 -5.31 0.06
N TRP A 157 7.27 -4.55 -0.08
CA TRP A 157 5.94 -5.14 0.02
C TRP A 157 5.71 -6.19 -1.08
N THR A 158 6.32 -6.01 -2.27
CA THR A 158 6.28 -6.97 -3.39
C THR A 158 6.93 -8.31 -3.03
N GLU A 159 8.03 -8.29 -2.26
CA GLU A 159 8.68 -9.50 -1.75
C GLU A 159 7.78 -10.23 -0.75
N VAL A 160 7.12 -9.49 0.15
CA VAL A 160 6.22 -10.06 1.16
C VAL A 160 4.95 -10.62 0.52
N ALA A 161 4.33 -9.86 -0.39
CA ALA A 161 3.15 -10.29 -1.13
C ALA A 161 3.43 -11.51 -2.02
N GLY A 162 4.69 -11.70 -2.45
CA GLY A 162 5.10 -12.83 -3.29
C GLY A 162 5.43 -14.12 -2.53
N LEU A 163 5.45 -14.11 -1.20
CA LEU A 163 5.74 -15.29 -0.39
C LEU A 163 4.66 -16.37 -0.55
N SER A 164 5.08 -17.63 -0.54
CA SER A 164 4.17 -18.77 -0.57
C SER A 164 3.68 -19.12 0.84
N HIS A 165 2.61 -19.91 0.91
CA HIS A 165 2.13 -20.44 2.19
C HIS A 165 3.25 -21.17 2.95
N GLY A 166 3.41 -20.87 4.24
CA GLY A 166 4.44 -21.44 5.09
C GLY A 166 5.80 -20.75 4.99
N ASP A 167 6.01 -19.86 4.01
CA ASP A 167 7.19 -19.01 3.99
C ASP A 167 7.14 -17.99 5.13
N SER A 168 8.32 -17.54 5.53
CA SER A 168 8.47 -16.47 6.51
C SER A 168 9.54 -15.49 6.09
N PHE A 169 9.42 -14.26 6.58
CA PHE A 169 10.44 -13.25 6.43
C PHE A 169 10.77 -12.65 7.79
N THR A 170 11.97 -12.06 7.88
CA THR A 170 12.42 -11.33 9.07
C THR A 170 12.87 -9.94 8.67
N GLN A 171 12.41 -8.95 9.44
CA GLN A 171 12.89 -7.57 9.33
C GLN A 171 13.64 -7.17 10.59
N HIS A 172 14.61 -6.28 10.43
CA HIS A 172 15.42 -5.74 11.52
C HIS A 172 15.22 -4.23 11.65
N ALA A 173 15.53 -3.70 12.83
CA ALA A 173 15.58 -2.26 13.03
C ALA A 173 16.63 -1.62 12.12
N ALA A 174 16.26 -0.57 11.37
CA ALA A 174 17.21 0.17 10.56
C ALA A 174 18.28 0.85 11.43
N PRO A 175 19.57 0.76 11.05
CA PRO A 175 20.67 1.40 11.78
C PRO A 175 20.68 2.92 11.61
N ARG A 176 20.01 3.42 10.56
CA ARG A 176 19.94 4.83 10.18
C ARG A 176 18.48 5.25 10.06
N ARG A 177 18.23 6.55 10.24
CA ARG A 177 16.93 7.19 10.01
C ARG A 177 17.10 8.36 9.04
N ARG A 178 16.00 8.85 8.46
CA ARG A 178 16.04 10.09 7.66
C ARG A 178 16.76 11.21 8.41
N SER A 179 17.63 11.93 7.70
CA SER A 179 18.42 13.02 8.31
C SER A 179 17.58 14.29 8.50
N ARG A 180 16.61 14.50 7.61
CA ARG A 180 15.66 15.60 7.57
C ARG A 180 14.26 15.14 8.00
N PRO A 181 13.41 16.04 8.54
CA PRO A 181 11.99 15.77 8.70
C PRO A 181 11.32 15.52 7.35
N TRP A 182 10.09 15.00 7.38
CA TRP A 182 9.25 14.95 6.18
C TRP A 182 9.04 16.37 5.66
N VAL A 183 9.32 16.55 4.37
CA VAL A 183 9.05 17.80 3.64
C VAL A 183 8.00 17.55 2.57
N ASP A 184 7.56 18.62 1.91
CA ASP A 184 6.64 18.49 0.78
C ASP A 184 7.27 17.62 -0.31
N TRP A 185 6.43 16.84 -0.99
CA TRP A 185 6.87 15.90 -2.02
C TRP A 185 7.63 16.55 -3.17
N ASN A 186 7.43 17.85 -3.39
CA ASN A 186 8.16 18.63 -4.40
C ASN A 186 9.64 18.82 -4.04
N ASP A 187 9.95 18.82 -2.74
CA ASP A 187 11.30 18.98 -2.20
C ASP A 187 11.91 17.62 -1.80
N GLU A 188 11.11 16.54 -1.80
CA GLU A 188 11.56 15.19 -1.54
C GLU A 188 12.30 14.63 -2.76
N PRO A 189 13.59 14.28 -2.63
CA PRO A 189 14.36 13.81 -3.76
C PRO A 189 13.78 12.50 -4.31
N SER A 190 13.72 12.39 -5.64
CA SER A 190 13.41 11.16 -6.36
C SER A 190 14.60 10.19 -6.44
N THR A 191 15.73 10.54 -5.83
CA THR A 191 16.94 9.71 -5.80
C THR A 191 16.69 8.39 -5.07
N ALA A 192 17.23 7.30 -5.61
CA ALA A 192 17.12 5.97 -5.01
C ALA A 192 17.49 5.97 -3.51
N THR A 193 18.59 6.61 -3.11
CA THR A 193 18.99 6.60 -1.69
C THR A 193 18.67 7.95 -1.02
N PRO A 194 17.66 8.06 -0.13
CA PRO A 194 17.40 9.30 0.60
C PRO A 194 18.51 9.58 1.64
N PRO A 195 18.74 10.85 2.00
CA PRO A 195 19.77 11.20 2.98
C PRO A 195 19.39 10.71 4.39
N THR A 196 20.32 10.02 5.06
CA THR A 196 20.10 9.41 6.37
C THR A 196 21.20 9.75 7.39
N LYS A 197 20.88 9.72 8.68
CA LYS A 197 21.81 9.87 9.82
C LYS A 197 21.72 8.68 10.78
N PRO A 198 22.77 8.40 11.58
CA PRO A 198 22.72 7.35 12.59
C PRO A 198 21.54 7.51 13.56
N ARG A 199 20.99 6.39 14.01
CA ARG A 199 19.94 6.39 15.03
C ARG A 199 20.56 6.70 16.42
N PRO A 200 19.99 7.62 17.23
CA PRO A 200 20.49 7.90 18.58
C PRO A 200 20.35 6.67 19.50
N GLY A 201 21.37 6.41 20.32
CA GLY A 201 21.39 5.29 21.29
C GLY A 201 21.58 3.90 20.66
N GLY A 202 22.32 3.81 19.55
CA GLY A 202 22.46 2.63 18.71
C GLY A 202 23.61 1.69 19.11
N GLY A 203 23.40 0.85 20.12
CA GLY A 203 23.89 -0.52 20.03
C GLY A 203 22.98 -1.34 19.10
N PRO A 204 23.44 -2.46 18.52
CA PRO A 204 22.59 -3.32 17.71
C PRO A 204 21.44 -3.84 18.57
N ARG A 205 20.24 -3.27 18.40
CA ARG A 205 19.01 -3.86 18.94
C ARG A 205 18.48 -4.81 17.87
N THR A 206 18.67 -6.10 18.10
CA THR A 206 18.05 -7.19 17.33
C THR A 206 16.57 -7.28 17.66
N ALA A 207 15.80 -6.27 17.28
CA ALA A 207 14.36 -6.43 17.15
C ALA A 207 14.11 -7.08 15.79
N SER A 208 14.21 -8.41 15.73
CA SER A 208 13.74 -9.21 14.61
C SER A 208 12.25 -9.43 14.76
N ARG A 209 11.46 -8.99 13.78
CA ARG A 209 10.05 -9.40 13.67
C ARG A 209 9.97 -10.42 12.54
N SER A 210 9.45 -11.59 12.86
CA SER A 210 9.17 -12.64 11.88
C SER A 210 7.66 -12.75 11.70
N ALA A 211 7.22 -12.83 10.46
CA ALA A 211 5.84 -13.11 10.10
C ALA A 211 5.81 -14.33 9.17
N CYS A 212 4.81 -15.19 9.36
CA CYS A 212 4.54 -16.36 8.54
C CYS A 212 3.31 -16.09 7.68
N VAL A 213 3.31 -16.53 6.42
CA VAL A 213 2.11 -16.55 5.59
C VAL A 213 1.29 -17.77 6.01
N ALA A 214 0.22 -17.55 6.78
CA ALA A 214 -0.67 -18.62 7.21
C ALA A 214 -1.67 -19.00 6.11
N GLY A 215 -2.27 -20.19 6.23
CA GLY A 215 -3.21 -20.77 5.26
C GLY A 215 -4.66 -20.57 5.62
#